data_AF-A0A1F4F9Q7-F1
#
_entry.id   AF-A0A1F4F9Q7-F1
#
_cell.length_a   1.000
_cell.length_b   1.000
_cell.length_c   1.000
_cell.angle_alpha   90.00
_cell.angle_beta   90.00
_cell.angle_gamma   90.00
#
_symmetry.space_group_name_H-M   'P 1'
#
loop_
_entity.id
_entity.type
_entity.pdbx_description
1 polymer ?
#
loop_
_entity_poly.entity_id
_entity_poly.type
_entity_poly.pdbx_seq_one_letter_code
_entity_poly.pdbx_strand_id
1 'polypeptide(L)'
;MMATAIAKQDRIGARVPREVYEMLCRAAELSGATVNQFLVQSALKEAQAVIEREEVIRLSPRDWNWLLELMENPPKPNPKLKAAMKRYQKARRDDAGTSFNWKP
;
A
#
# COMPACT_ATOMS: atom_id res chain seq x y z
N MET A 1 35.82 -5.99 12.31
CA MET A 1 35.66 -5.04 11.19
C MET A 1 34.22 -5.07 10.73
N MET A 2 33.44 -4.03 11.02
CA MET A 2 32.03 -3.93 10.61
C MET A 2 31.99 -3.44 9.15
N ALA A 3 31.55 -4.30 8.24
CA ALA A 3 31.33 -3.94 6.85
C ALA A 3 30.17 -2.93 6.80
N THR A 4 30.48 -1.68 6.49
CA THR A 4 29.46 -0.67 6.18
C THR A 4 28.88 -1.04 4.83
N ALA A 5 27.67 -1.60 4.83
CA ALA A 5 26.92 -1.82 3.60
C ALA A 5 26.70 -0.46 2.93
N ILE A 6 27.31 -0.25 1.76
CA ILE A 6 27.10 0.94 0.96
C ILE A 6 25.62 0.94 0.56
N ALA A 7 24.86 1.91 1.08
CA ALA A 7 23.46 2.10 0.71
C ALA A 7 23.40 2.37 -0.80
N LYS A 8 22.73 1.48 -1.55
CA LYS A 8 22.46 1.72 -2.96
C LYS A 8 21.57 2.96 -3.08
N GLN A 9 22.06 3.96 -3.80
CA GLN A 9 21.31 5.19 -4.09
C GLN A 9 20.76 5.10 -5.50
N ASP A 10 19.44 5.18 -5.64
CA ASP A 10 18.77 5.27 -6.92
C ASP A 10 18.57 6.74 -7.32
N ARG A 11 18.67 7.03 -8.62
CA ARG A 11 18.50 8.39 -9.15
C ARG A 11 17.08 8.57 -9.67
N ILE A 12 16.43 9.64 -9.23
CA ILE A 12 15.13 10.08 -9.72
C ILE A 12 15.36 11.27 -10.65
N GLY A 13 14.95 11.17 -11.91
CA GLY A 13 15.08 12.23 -12.90
C GLY A 13 13.77 12.49 -13.62
N ALA A 14 13.35 13.76 -13.69
CA ALA A 14 12.16 14.18 -14.42
C ALA A 14 12.48 15.43 -15.25
N ARG A 15 11.89 15.52 -16.44
CA ARG A 15 11.91 16.73 -17.27
C ARG A 15 10.63 17.51 -16.99
N VAL A 16 10.77 18.78 -16.64
CA VAL A 16 9.64 19.67 -16.36
C VAL A 16 9.72 20.92 -17.23
N PRO A 17 8.57 21.51 -17.61
CA PRO A 17 8.54 22.82 -18.24
C PRO A 17 9.20 23.88 -17.34
N ARG A 18 9.72 24.94 -17.96
CA ARG A 18 10.41 26.03 -17.25
C ARG A 18 9.55 26.67 -16.16
N GLU A 19 8.28 26.93 -16.46
CA GLU A 19 7.33 27.53 -15.50
C GLU A 19 7.16 26.68 -14.23
N VAL A 20 7.10 25.36 -14.40
CA VAL A 20 7.01 24.41 -13.28
C VAL A 20 8.31 24.41 -12.47
N TYR A 21 9.46 24.45 -13.15
CA TYR A 21 10.75 24.54 -12.47
C TYR A 21 10.88 25.82 -11.63
N GLU A 22 10.50 26.98 -12.18
CA GLU A 22 10.52 28.26 -11.47
C GLU A 22 9.61 28.26 -10.24
N MET A 23 8.42 27.64 -10.34
CA MET A 23 7.53 27.45 -9.21
C MET A 23 8.15 26.55 -8.12
N LEU A 24 8.80 25.44 -8.51
CA LEU A 24 9.49 24.55 -7.57
C LEU A 24 10.67 25.25 -6.89
N CYS A 25 11.44 26.07 -7.60
CA CYS A 25 12.50 26.88 -7.03
C CYS A 25 11.95 27.82 -5.95
N ARG A 26 10.89 28.56 -6.26
CA ARG A 26 10.25 29.47 -5.31
C ARG A 26 9.72 28.75 -4.08
N ALA A 27 9.11 27.58 -4.25
CA ALA A 27 8.62 26.78 -3.12
C ALA A 27 9.76 26.23 -2.25
N ALA A 28 10.87 25.82 -2.86
CA ALA A 28 12.06 25.36 -2.17
C ALA A 28 12.71 26.49 -1.35
N GLU A 29 12.83 27.69 -1.92
CA GLU A 29 13.31 28.89 -1.23
C GLU A 29 12.47 29.22 0.00
N LEU A 30 11.14 29.25 -0.15
CA LEU A 30 10.21 29.50 0.96
C LEU A 30 10.30 28.42 2.06
N SER A 31 10.69 27.21 1.68
CA SER A 31 10.85 26.08 2.61
C SER A 31 12.26 26.00 3.22
N GLY A 32 13.17 26.90 2.84
CA GLY A 32 14.57 26.87 3.29
C GLY A 32 15.35 25.65 2.79
N ALA A 33 14.95 25.06 1.67
CA ALA A 33 15.53 23.84 1.11
C ALA A 33 16.03 24.06 -0.32
N THR A 34 16.96 23.22 -0.77
CA THR A 34 17.31 23.15 -2.20
C THR A 34 16.17 22.55 -3.02
N VAL A 35 16.12 22.84 -4.32
CA VAL A 35 15.08 22.30 -5.23
C VAL A 35 15.01 20.77 -5.18
N ASN A 36 16.16 20.10 -5.17
CA ASN A 36 16.20 18.64 -5.07
C ASN A 36 15.67 18.13 -3.73
N GLN A 37 16.02 18.77 -2.61
CA GLN A 37 15.50 18.39 -1.29
C GLN A 37 13.99 18.58 -1.23
N PHE A 38 13.49 19.72 -1.71
CA PHE A 38 12.06 20.01 -1.77
C PHE A 38 11.31 18.98 -2.63
N LEU A 39 11.87 18.61 -3.77
CA LEU A 39 11.28 17.62 -4.67
C LEU A 39 11.20 16.23 -4.03
N VAL A 40 12.28 15.78 -3.39
CA VAL A 40 12.29 14.48 -2.68
C VAL A 40 11.31 14.48 -1.50
N GLN A 41 11.29 15.54 -0.70
CA GLN A 41 10.37 15.65 0.44
C GLN A 41 8.91 15.69 0.00
N SER A 42 8.60 16.44 -1.06
CA SER A 42 7.25 16.54 -1.60
C SER A 42 6.79 15.20 -2.20
N ALA A 43 7.66 14.55 -2.97
CA ALA A 43 7.37 13.23 -3.54
C ALA A 43 7.15 12.17 -2.44
N LEU A 44 7.98 12.18 -1.39
CA LEU A 44 7.84 11.25 -0.27
C LEU A 44 6.52 11.48 0.48
N LYS A 45 6.16 12.75 0.72
CA LYS A 45 4.89 13.10 1.37
C LYS A 45 3.68 12.57 0.59
N GLU A 46 3.67 12.79 -0.72
CA GLU A 46 2.57 12.32 -1.57
C GLU A 46 2.54 10.79 -1.66
N ALA A 47 3.70 10.15 -1.81
CA ALA A 47 3.80 8.70 -1.82
C ALA A 47 3.24 8.08 -0.53
N GLN A 48 3.58 8.65 0.63
CA GLN A 48 3.07 8.19 1.91
C GLN A 48 1.54 8.36 2.01
N ALA A 49 1.00 9.47 1.51
CA ALA A 49 -0.44 9.72 1.52
C ALA A 49 -1.22 8.76 0.61
N VAL A 50 -0.65 8.40 -0.54
CA VAL A 50 -1.23 7.41 -1.46
C VAL A 50 -1.22 6.01 -0.83
N ILE A 51 -0.08 5.58 -0.27
CA ILE A 51 0.04 4.28 0.40
C ILE A 51 -0.95 4.20 1.57
N GLU A 52 -1.00 5.23 2.41
CA GLU A 52 -1.89 5.25 3.56
C GLU A 52 -3.36 5.20 3.15
N ARG A 53 -3.74 5.83 2.04
CA ARG A 53 -5.12 5.79 1.52
C ARG A 53 -5.55 4.39 1.11
N GLU A 54 -4.66 3.63 0.47
CA GLU A 54 -4.97 2.31 -0.06
C GLU A 54 -4.84 1.19 1.00
N GLU A 55 -3.88 1.33 1.92
CA GLU A 55 -3.56 0.27 2.88
C GLU A 55 -4.23 0.46 4.25
N VAL A 56 -4.61 1.69 4.63
CA VAL A 56 -5.13 1.96 5.98
C VAL A 56 -6.64 2.13 5.98
N ILE A 57 -7.33 1.18 6.61
CA ILE A 57 -8.74 1.31 6.95
C ILE A 57 -8.87 2.20 8.19
N ARG A 58 -9.25 3.46 7.98
CA ARG A 58 -9.58 4.38 9.08
C ARG A 58 -11.00 4.12 9.56
N LEU A 59 -11.12 3.65 10.79
CA LEU A 59 -12.41 3.40 11.44
C LEU A 59 -12.76 4.55 12.39
N SER A 60 -14.04 4.93 12.42
CA SER A 60 -14.51 5.84 13.47
C SER A 60 -14.44 5.13 14.84
N PRO A 61 -14.45 5.86 15.97
CA PRO A 61 -14.48 5.23 17.29
C PRO A 61 -15.64 4.25 17.46
N ARG A 62 -16.78 4.54 16.82
CA ARG A 62 -17.95 3.65 16.81
C ARG A 62 -17.65 2.36 16.04
N ASP A 63 -17.09 2.46 14.85
CA ASP A 63 -16.80 1.30 13.99
C ASP A 63 -15.66 0.46 14.58
N TRP A 64 -14.72 1.10 15.28
CA TRP A 64 -13.66 0.43 16.03
C TRP A 64 -14.23 -0.42 17.16
N ASN A 65 -15.14 0.13 17.99
CA ASN A 65 -15.81 -0.63 19.04
C ASN A 65 -16.64 -1.78 18.46
N TRP A 66 -17.36 -1.55 17.37
CA TRP A 66 -18.09 -2.60 16.68
C TRP A 66 -17.18 -3.71 16.15
N LEU A 67 -16.02 -3.36 15.57
CA LEU A 67 -15.03 -4.33 15.11
C LEU A 67 -14.44 -5.12 16.29
N LEU A 68 -14.10 -4.45 17.39
CA LEU A 68 -13.59 -5.09 18.61
C LEU A 68 -14.61 -6.09 19.17
N GLU A 69 -15.88 -5.70 19.28
CA GLU A 69 -16.95 -6.61 19.72
C GLU A 69 -17.06 -7.84 18.82
N LEU A 70 -16.92 -7.68 17.50
CA LEU A 70 -16.93 -8.79 16.54
C LEU A 70 -15.69 -9.70 16.65
N MET A 71 -14.54 -9.14 17.02
CA MET A 71 -13.30 -9.90 17.22
C MET A 71 -13.33 -10.69 18.54
N GLU A 72 -13.82 -10.08 19.62
CA GLU A 72 -13.94 -10.72 20.94
C GLU A 72 -15.07 -11.75 20.97
N ASN A 73 -16.19 -11.46 20.32
CA ASN A 73 -17.37 -12.33 20.27
C ASN A 73 -17.76 -12.66 18.82
N PRO A 74 -17.00 -13.54 18.15
CA PRO A 74 -17.28 -13.86 16.75
C PRO A 74 -18.66 -14.52 16.62
N PRO A 75 -19.58 -13.95 15.80
CA PRO A 75 -20.91 -14.52 15.61
C PRO A 75 -20.83 -15.85 14.84
N LYS A 76 -21.80 -16.73 15.08
CA LYS A 76 -21.86 -18.03 14.38
C LYS A 76 -22.00 -17.82 12.87
N PRO A 77 -21.28 -18.59 12.02
CA PRO A 77 -21.39 -18.47 10.57
C PRO A 77 -22.83 -18.63 10.08
N ASN A 78 -23.30 -17.67 9.28
CA ASN A 78 -24.64 -17.74 8.70
C ASN A 78 -24.74 -18.89 7.66
N PRO A 79 -25.96 -19.34 7.29
CA PRO A 79 -26.14 -20.44 6.34
C PRO A 79 -25.51 -20.18 4.96
N LYS A 80 -25.51 -18.91 4.49
CA LYS A 80 -24.89 -18.52 3.22
C LYS A 80 -23.36 -18.66 3.27
N LEU A 81 -22.72 -18.27 4.37
CA LEU A 81 -21.28 -18.39 4.59
C LEU A 81 -20.86 -19.86 4.69
N LYS A 82 -21.67 -20.71 5.35
CA LYS A 82 -21.45 -22.16 5.37
C LYS A 82 -21.55 -22.77 3.97
N ALA A 83 -22.53 -22.36 3.17
CA ALA A 83 -22.66 -22.80 1.79
C ALA A 83 -21.49 -22.34 0.91
N ALA A 84 -21.03 -21.09 1.07
CA ALA A 84 -19.86 -20.56 0.38
C ALA A 84 -18.57 -21.30 0.76
N MET A 85 -18.36 -21.59 2.05
CA MET A 85 -17.22 -22.41 2.50
C MET A 85 -17.25 -23.82 1.88
N LYS A 86 -18.42 -24.47 1.83
CA LYS A 86 -18.56 -25.78 1.16
C LYS A 86 -18.23 -25.71 -0.33
N ARG A 87 -18.66 -24.66 -1.03
CA ARG A 87 -18.34 -24.43 -2.45
C ARG A 87 -16.84 -24.23 -2.66
N TYR A 88 -16.21 -23.39 -1.83
CA TYR A 88 -14.77 -23.15 -1.87
C TYR A 88 -13.97 -24.44 -1.61
N GLN A 89 -14.34 -25.22 -0.59
CA GLN A 89 -13.68 -26.50 -0.29
C GLN A 89 -13.82 -27.52 -1.42
N LYS A 90 -14.96 -27.54 -2.12
CA LYS A 90 -15.18 -28.38 -3.30
C LYS A 90 -14.26 -27.95 -4.44
N ALA A 91 -14.26 -26.66 -4.81
CA ALA A 91 -13.37 -26.13 -5.85
C ALA A 91 -11.88 -26.40 -5.55
N ARG A 92 -11.46 -26.18 -4.30
CA ARG A 92 -10.06 -26.42 -3.87
C ARG A 92 -9.67 -27.91 -3.87
N ARG A 93 -10.64 -28.83 -3.79
CA ARG A 93 -10.42 -30.27 -3.93
C ARG A 93 -10.39 -30.71 -5.39
N ASP A 94 -11.19 -30.07 -6.24
CA ASP A 94 -11.22 -30.31 -7.68
C ASP A 94 -9.90 -29.84 -8.35
N ASP A 95 -9.26 -28.79 -7.84
CA ASP A 95 -7.93 -28.33 -8.27
C ASP A 95 -6.78 -29.26 -7.79
N ALA A 96 -6.96 -30.00 -6.70
CA ALA A 96 -5.94 -30.92 -6.18
C ALA A 96 -5.75 -32.18 -7.03
N GLY A 97 -6.68 -32.45 -7.97
CA GLY A 97 -6.60 -33.53 -8.95
C GLY A 97 -6.21 -33.07 -10.36
N THR A 98 -6.13 -31.77 -10.60
CA THR A 98 -5.84 -31.22 -11.93
C THR A 98 -4.39 -30.77 -11.97
N SER A 99 -3.48 -31.70 -12.19
CA SER A 99 -2.10 -31.38 -12.59
C SER A 99 -2.18 -30.48 -13.83
N PHE A 100 -1.80 -29.21 -13.69
CA PHE A 100 -1.66 -28.29 -14.82
C PHE A 100 -0.60 -28.85 -15.78
N ASN A 101 -1.04 -29.59 -16.79
CA ASN A 101 -0.17 -30.22 -17.76
C ASN A 101 0.08 -29.23 -18.91
N TRP A 102 0.99 -28.30 -18.67
CA TRP A 102 1.54 -27.42 -19.70
C TRP A 102 2.34 -28.26 -20.71
N LYS A 103 1.95 -28.21 -21.99
CA LYS A 103 2.83 -28.65 -23.08
C LYS A 103 3.32 -27.41 -23.85
N PRO A 104 4.63 -27.31 -24.11
CA PRO A 104 5.22 -26.21 -24.86
C PRO A 104 4.76 -26.19 -26.32
#